data_AF-A0AAV5ZGA3-F1
#
_entry.id   AF-A0AAV5ZGA3-F1
#
_cell.length_a   1.000
_cell.length_b   1.000
_cell.length_c   1.000
_cell.angle_alpha   90.00
_cell.angle_beta   90.00
_cell.angle_gamma   90.00
#
_symmetry.space_group_name_H-M   'P 1'
#
loop_
_entity.id
_entity.type
_entity.pdbx_description
1 polymer ?
#
loop_
_entity_poly.entity_id
_entity_poly.type
_entity_poly.pdbx_seq_one_letter_code
_entity_poly.pdbx_strand_id
1 'polypeptide(L)'
;MIFQQFLNEDSGCLSYLIGCGDAGQAIVVDPGRDRVNEYLRFARKKNLKITRILETHTHADHISGNRDLAAATRAAIHVHHSAGVAFEHEDVRDGDTLRVGQVELRIAHTPGHTPDSISVFVMDHSRGPEPWFVLTGDLLFVGSVGRPDLGGARAAEDIYESLRRVLQPLDDLVEVYPAHGGGSSCGKGMSSKSGSTIGFERRFNPAFRYDDKRAFVDFIMAGIPPKPAAFERIVAKNKGLVPLVSAKPRPYSAREAREAIAQGACVLDLRDATEFGDGHVAGALNVWIESPQFAERVAGMIPAGAPMLLLGAPSDLDRAVTALSRVGVDDIAGFLQWGMVEWRSDGLPIETAPQITVHDLADWREQGRDVVIVDVREPAEWDDGHIEGALHLPMFEAVGRRAEIPAGRPVAVVCAGGLRSSTVLSALQREGVANLHNVTGGMGGWVKAGYGVTRQRPAPVTEHAPSSGPGVVDCRGLSCPWPSLKLAKAIVDVPPGGLVEVLATDPGAPADLDAFARSTGHRVVERSESGGVLRFVVQRAQ
;
A
#
# COMPACT_ATOMS: atom_id res chain seq x y z
N MET A 1 -11.44 -12.70 -28.96
CA MET A 1 -11.66 -11.75 -27.85
C MET A 1 -10.69 -10.56 -27.91
N ILE A 2 -11.06 -9.40 -27.39
CA ILE A 2 -10.17 -8.24 -27.10
C ILE A 2 -10.02 -8.15 -25.57
N PHE A 3 -8.80 -8.08 -25.07
CA PHE A 3 -8.47 -7.95 -23.66
C PHE A 3 -7.53 -6.77 -23.45
N GLN A 4 -7.83 -5.89 -22.50
CA GLN A 4 -6.97 -4.79 -22.08
C GLN A 4 -7.00 -4.65 -20.56
N GLN A 5 -5.83 -4.75 -19.95
CA GLN A 5 -5.59 -4.39 -18.56
C GLN A 5 -5.21 -2.91 -18.46
N PHE A 6 -5.73 -2.21 -17.45
CA PHE A 6 -5.37 -0.83 -17.13
C PHE A 6 -4.76 -0.84 -15.72
N LEU A 7 -3.49 -0.44 -15.63
CA LEU A 7 -2.79 -0.29 -14.35
C LEU A 7 -2.81 1.18 -13.92
N ASN A 8 -3.22 1.38 -12.67
CA ASN A 8 -3.00 2.63 -11.97
C ASN A 8 -1.70 2.54 -11.15
N GLU A 9 -0.60 3.09 -11.68
CA GLU A 9 0.73 3.01 -11.07
C GLU A 9 0.79 3.65 -9.67
N ASP A 10 -0.01 4.69 -9.41
CA ASP A 10 -0.01 5.40 -8.12
C ASP A 10 -0.56 4.54 -6.97
N SER A 11 -1.35 3.53 -7.31
CA SER A 11 -2.14 2.76 -6.34
C SER A 11 -2.02 1.26 -6.44
N GLY A 12 -1.48 0.78 -7.57
CA GLY A 12 -1.48 -0.64 -7.90
C GLY A 12 -2.85 -1.19 -8.30
N CYS A 13 -3.91 -0.38 -8.44
CA CYS A 13 -5.23 -0.87 -8.88
C CYS A 13 -5.19 -1.32 -10.35
N LEU A 14 -5.87 -2.43 -10.63
CA LEU A 14 -5.98 -3.05 -11.93
C LEU A 14 -7.44 -3.15 -12.33
N SER A 15 -7.77 -2.63 -13.51
CA SER A 15 -9.08 -2.80 -14.11
C SER A 15 -8.98 -3.40 -15.50
N TYR A 16 -10.10 -3.93 -16.01
CA TYR A 16 -10.09 -4.72 -17.23
C TYR A 16 -11.18 -4.28 -18.20
N LEU A 17 -10.86 -4.19 -19.48
CA LEU A 17 -11.85 -4.14 -20.55
C LEU A 17 -11.74 -5.42 -21.38
N ILE A 18 -12.85 -6.15 -21.43
CA ILE A 18 -12.97 -7.40 -22.17
C ILE A 18 -14.06 -7.22 -23.22
N GLY A 19 -13.80 -7.58 -24.47
CA GLY A 19 -14.75 -7.38 -25.55
C GLY A 19 -14.74 -8.46 -26.63
N CYS A 20 -15.85 -8.52 -27.35
CA CYS A 20 -15.99 -9.30 -28.58
C CYS A 20 -16.00 -8.35 -29.77
N GLY A 21 -14.97 -8.42 -30.61
CA GLY A 21 -14.85 -7.60 -31.82
C GLY A 21 -16.02 -7.81 -32.78
N ASP A 22 -16.40 -9.07 -33.01
CA ASP A 22 -17.49 -9.43 -33.93
C ASP A 22 -18.85 -8.90 -33.47
N ALA A 23 -19.10 -8.88 -32.17
CA ALA A 23 -20.34 -8.36 -31.59
C ALA A 23 -20.30 -6.84 -31.36
N GLY A 24 -19.13 -6.20 -31.41
CA GLY A 24 -18.96 -4.80 -31.05
C GLY A 24 -19.31 -4.48 -29.60
N GLN A 25 -19.22 -5.46 -28.68
CA GLN A 25 -19.64 -5.34 -27.28
C GLN A 25 -18.48 -5.56 -26.32
N ALA A 26 -18.49 -4.82 -25.20
CA ALA A 26 -17.51 -4.93 -24.13
C ALA A 26 -18.14 -4.88 -22.74
N ILE A 27 -17.39 -5.42 -21.79
CA ILE A 27 -17.58 -5.33 -20.34
C ILE A 27 -16.34 -4.71 -19.72
N VAL A 28 -16.53 -3.84 -18.73
CA VAL A 28 -15.44 -3.31 -17.89
C VAL A 28 -15.55 -3.93 -16.50
N VAL A 29 -14.44 -4.43 -15.96
CA VAL A 29 -14.35 -5.02 -14.62
C VAL A 29 -13.52 -4.11 -13.72
N ASP A 30 -14.03 -3.80 -12.53
CA ASP A 30 -13.44 -2.93 -11.50
C ASP A 30 -13.00 -1.55 -12.02
N PRO A 31 -13.89 -0.77 -12.69
CA PRO A 31 -13.51 0.54 -13.22
C PRO A 31 -13.10 1.52 -12.10
N GLY A 32 -11.97 2.21 -12.26
CA GLY A 32 -11.60 3.36 -11.42
C GLY A 32 -12.30 4.63 -11.88
N ARG A 33 -12.79 5.44 -10.93
CA ARG A 33 -13.52 6.70 -11.23
C ARG A 33 -12.67 7.72 -11.99
N ASP A 34 -11.37 7.79 -11.68
CA ASP A 34 -10.37 8.64 -12.33
C ASP A 34 -10.08 8.22 -13.80
N ARG A 35 -10.51 7.02 -14.22
CA ARG A 35 -10.14 6.40 -15.50
C ARG A 35 -11.30 6.14 -16.45
N VAL A 36 -12.50 6.61 -16.13
CA VAL A 36 -13.70 6.46 -16.99
C VAL A 36 -13.42 6.87 -18.43
N ASN A 37 -12.72 7.99 -18.64
CA ASN A 37 -12.37 8.48 -19.97
C ASN A 37 -11.39 7.56 -20.73
N GLU A 38 -10.51 6.83 -20.03
CA GLU A 38 -9.60 5.86 -20.66
C GLU A 38 -10.38 4.68 -21.24
N TYR A 39 -11.33 4.14 -20.48
CA TYR A 39 -12.17 3.04 -20.93
C TYR A 39 -13.00 3.43 -22.16
N LEU A 40 -13.64 4.61 -22.12
CA LEU A 40 -14.42 5.14 -23.23
C LEU A 40 -13.56 5.34 -24.49
N ARG A 41 -12.36 5.92 -24.35
CA ARG A 41 -11.43 6.12 -25.47
C ARG A 41 -10.97 4.79 -26.06
N PHE A 42 -10.63 3.80 -25.22
CA PHE A 42 -10.19 2.49 -25.67
C PHE A 42 -11.31 1.74 -26.41
N ALA A 43 -12.51 1.70 -25.83
CA ALA A 43 -13.68 1.08 -26.44
C ALA A 43 -13.96 1.66 -27.83
N ARG A 44 -13.99 3.01 -27.94
CA ARG A 44 -14.15 3.70 -29.23
C ARG A 44 -13.05 3.35 -30.23
N LYS A 45 -11.78 3.33 -29.82
CA LYS A 45 -10.64 2.96 -30.67
C LYS A 45 -10.76 1.54 -31.23
N LYS A 46 -11.44 0.65 -30.50
CA LYS A 46 -11.66 -0.75 -30.86
C LYS A 46 -13.05 -1.02 -31.48
N ASN A 47 -13.84 0.02 -31.75
CA ASN A 47 -15.23 -0.11 -32.23
C ASN A 47 -16.13 -0.96 -31.31
N LEU A 48 -15.93 -0.83 -30.00
CA LEU A 48 -16.70 -1.53 -28.97
C LEU A 48 -17.65 -0.57 -28.27
N LYS A 49 -18.85 -1.08 -27.94
CA LYS A 49 -19.78 -0.45 -27.00
C LYS A 49 -19.67 -1.14 -25.64
N ILE A 50 -19.38 -0.37 -24.60
CA ILE A 50 -19.44 -0.87 -23.23
C ILE A 50 -20.92 -1.06 -22.88
N THR A 51 -21.30 -2.31 -22.61
CA THR A 51 -22.70 -2.71 -22.35
C THR A 51 -22.91 -3.21 -20.92
N ARG A 52 -21.82 -3.60 -20.26
CA ARG A 52 -21.82 -4.15 -18.90
C ARG A 52 -20.64 -3.59 -18.12
N ILE A 53 -20.83 -3.47 -16.82
CA ILE A 53 -19.81 -3.11 -15.84
C ILE A 53 -19.91 -4.14 -14.72
N LEU A 54 -18.80 -4.70 -14.25
CA LEU A 54 -18.79 -5.72 -13.20
C LEU A 54 -17.84 -5.29 -12.08
N GLU A 55 -18.30 -5.37 -10.85
CA GLU A 55 -17.42 -5.27 -9.67
C GLU A 55 -17.08 -6.67 -9.17
N THR A 56 -15.80 -6.92 -8.90
CA THR A 56 -15.38 -8.13 -8.19
C THR A 56 -15.72 -8.06 -6.72
N HIS A 57 -15.76 -6.87 -6.13
CA HIS A 57 -16.12 -6.66 -4.72
C HIS A 57 -16.41 -5.18 -4.44
N THR A 58 -16.92 -4.89 -3.24
CA THR A 58 -16.99 -3.51 -2.74
C THR A 58 -15.58 -3.02 -2.36
N HIS A 59 -14.93 -2.28 -3.27
CA HIS A 59 -13.60 -1.69 -3.06
C HIS A 59 -13.56 -0.74 -1.85
N ALA A 60 -12.44 -0.74 -1.12
CA ALA A 60 -12.24 0.08 0.08
C ALA A 60 -11.12 1.12 -0.05
N ASP A 61 -10.27 0.99 -1.07
CA ASP A 61 -9.07 1.80 -1.30
C ASP A 61 -9.29 2.91 -2.36
N HIS A 62 -10.28 2.73 -3.24
CA HIS A 62 -10.63 3.71 -4.26
C HIS A 62 -12.14 3.74 -4.55
N ILE A 63 -12.60 4.86 -5.12
CA ILE A 63 -13.96 5.03 -5.60
C ILE A 63 -14.11 4.36 -6.96
N SER A 64 -15.05 3.43 -7.06
CA SER A 64 -15.41 2.81 -8.33
C SER A 64 -16.02 3.83 -9.28
N GLY A 65 -15.60 3.75 -10.54
CA GLY A 65 -16.13 4.48 -11.68
C GLY A 65 -17.38 3.84 -12.28
N ASN A 66 -18.00 2.84 -11.64
CA ASN A 66 -19.14 2.13 -12.20
C ASN A 66 -20.32 3.05 -12.55
N ARG A 67 -20.70 3.96 -11.65
CA ARG A 67 -21.82 4.88 -11.83
C ARG A 67 -21.50 5.97 -12.85
N ASP A 68 -20.28 6.51 -12.83
CA ASP A 68 -19.83 7.49 -13.83
C ASP A 68 -19.78 6.86 -15.24
N LEU A 69 -19.29 5.62 -15.35
CA LEU A 69 -19.25 4.89 -16.61
C LEU A 69 -20.64 4.47 -17.08
N ALA A 70 -21.52 4.03 -16.18
CA ALA A 70 -22.92 3.73 -16.48
C ALA A 70 -23.67 4.99 -16.95
N ALA A 71 -23.47 6.14 -16.31
CA ALA A 71 -24.05 7.41 -16.75
C ALA A 71 -23.59 7.78 -18.18
N ALA A 72 -22.32 7.54 -18.51
CA ALA A 72 -21.76 7.83 -19.83
C ALA A 72 -22.19 6.83 -20.94
N THR A 73 -22.51 5.58 -20.59
CA THR A 73 -22.69 4.49 -21.57
C THR A 73 -24.07 3.85 -21.58
N ARG A 74 -24.84 4.04 -20.49
CA ARG A 74 -26.05 3.29 -20.14
C ARG A 74 -25.81 1.78 -19.98
N ALA A 75 -24.59 1.37 -19.67
CA ALA A 75 -24.25 -0.02 -19.35
C ALA A 75 -24.86 -0.45 -18.02
N ALA A 76 -25.30 -1.71 -17.93
CA ALA A 76 -25.76 -2.29 -16.68
C ALA A 76 -24.59 -2.52 -15.72
N ILE A 77 -24.76 -2.13 -14.46
CA ILE A 77 -23.79 -2.41 -13.39
C ILE A 77 -24.16 -3.75 -12.76
N HIS A 78 -23.19 -4.65 -12.68
CA HIS A 78 -23.31 -5.96 -12.07
C HIS A 78 -22.48 -6.02 -10.79
N VAL A 79 -23.09 -6.42 -9.69
CA VAL A 79 -22.44 -6.62 -8.39
C VAL A 79 -22.95 -7.90 -7.75
N HIS A 80 -22.17 -8.51 -6.87
CA HIS A 80 -22.66 -9.69 -6.15
C HIS A 80 -23.85 -9.32 -5.26
N HIS A 81 -24.87 -10.19 -5.19
CA HIS A 81 -26.13 -9.92 -4.49
C HIS A 81 -25.96 -9.58 -2.99
N SER A 82 -24.82 -9.93 -2.38
CA SER A 82 -24.51 -9.64 -0.98
C SER A 82 -23.77 -8.30 -0.78
N ALA A 83 -23.49 -7.53 -1.83
CA ALA A 83 -22.77 -6.25 -1.73
C ALA A 83 -23.55 -5.19 -0.93
N GLY A 84 -24.89 -5.25 -0.98
CA GLY A 84 -25.77 -4.34 -0.25
C GLY A 84 -25.65 -2.90 -0.73
N VAL A 85 -25.62 -2.70 -2.05
CA VAL A 85 -25.51 -1.38 -2.67
C VAL A 85 -26.89 -0.71 -2.83
N ALA A 86 -26.90 0.62 -2.84
CA ALA A 86 -28.10 1.47 -2.83
C ALA A 86 -28.35 2.23 -4.15
N PHE A 87 -27.69 1.84 -5.24
CA PHE A 87 -27.92 2.38 -6.59
C PHE A 87 -28.46 1.29 -7.53
N GLU A 88 -28.92 1.67 -8.72
CA GLU A 88 -29.45 0.74 -9.72
C GLU A 88 -28.35 -0.23 -10.21
N HIS A 89 -28.62 -1.53 -10.10
CA HIS A 89 -27.70 -2.61 -10.48
C HIS A 89 -28.47 -3.90 -10.80
N GLU A 90 -27.77 -4.85 -11.41
CA GLU A 90 -28.19 -6.23 -11.59
C GLU A 90 -27.34 -7.14 -10.69
N ASP A 91 -27.99 -8.03 -9.93
CA ASP A 91 -27.31 -9.01 -9.10
C ASP A 91 -26.57 -10.06 -9.94
N VAL A 92 -25.42 -10.49 -9.44
CA VAL A 92 -24.80 -11.78 -9.81
C VAL A 92 -24.65 -12.68 -8.60
N ARG A 93 -24.69 -14.00 -8.84
CA ARG A 93 -24.53 -15.07 -7.85
C ARG A 93 -23.49 -16.09 -8.32
N ASP A 94 -23.07 -16.96 -7.42
CA ASP A 94 -22.21 -18.11 -7.76
C ASP A 94 -22.83 -18.94 -8.91
N GLY A 95 -22.05 -19.20 -9.95
CA GLY A 95 -22.46 -19.94 -11.13
C GLY A 95 -23.16 -19.12 -12.22
N ASP A 96 -23.55 -17.87 -11.94
CA ASP A 96 -24.14 -16.99 -12.95
C ASP A 96 -23.15 -16.69 -14.08
N THR A 97 -23.69 -16.28 -15.23
CA THR A 97 -22.89 -16.04 -16.43
C THR A 97 -23.31 -14.75 -17.11
N LEU A 98 -22.33 -13.90 -17.39
CA LEU A 98 -22.48 -12.72 -18.24
C LEU A 98 -21.85 -13.00 -19.61
N ARG A 99 -22.44 -12.44 -20.67
CA ARG A 99 -21.92 -12.59 -22.04
C ARG A 99 -21.80 -11.27 -22.76
N VAL A 100 -20.72 -11.13 -23.53
CA VAL A 100 -20.51 -10.10 -24.54
C VAL A 100 -20.06 -10.78 -25.84
N GLY A 101 -20.99 -11.00 -26.76
CA GLY A 101 -20.76 -11.84 -27.94
C GLY A 101 -20.32 -13.26 -27.60
N GLN A 102 -19.15 -13.67 -28.12
CA GLN A 102 -18.55 -15.00 -27.88
C GLN A 102 -17.77 -15.10 -26.56
N VAL A 103 -17.60 -13.99 -25.84
CA VAL A 103 -16.89 -13.99 -24.55
C VAL A 103 -17.89 -14.24 -23.44
N GLU A 104 -17.60 -15.25 -22.64
CA GLU A 104 -18.35 -15.61 -21.44
C GLU A 104 -17.55 -15.24 -20.19
N LEU A 105 -18.23 -14.64 -19.23
CA LEU A 105 -17.73 -14.37 -17.88
C LEU A 105 -18.58 -15.15 -16.89
N ARG A 106 -18.04 -16.24 -16.33
CA ARG A 106 -18.72 -17.07 -15.33
C ARG A 106 -18.28 -16.68 -13.93
N ILE A 107 -19.26 -16.43 -13.07
CA ILE A 107 -19.06 -15.90 -11.72
C ILE A 107 -18.84 -17.04 -10.73
N ALA A 108 -17.85 -16.90 -9.85
CA ALA A 108 -17.72 -17.71 -8.65
C ALA A 108 -17.67 -16.79 -7.43
N HIS A 109 -18.53 -17.04 -6.44
CA HIS A 109 -18.48 -16.34 -5.17
C HIS A 109 -17.24 -16.76 -4.42
N THR A 110 -16.40 -15.82 -3.99
CA THR A 110 -15.12 -16.09 -3.32
C THR A 110 -14.94 -15.16 -2.13
N PRO A 111 -15.79 -15.30 -1.10
CA PRO A 111 -15.72 -14.45 0.07
C PRO A 111 -14.38 -14.60 0.78
N GLY A 112 -13.96 -13.55 1.47
CA GLY A 112 -12.70 -13.52 2.18
C GLY A 112 -12.21 -12.11 2.37
N HIS A 113 -11.68 -11.50 1.31
CA HIS A 113 -11.31 -10.09 1.34
C HIS A 113 -12.51 -9.20 1.70
N THR A 114 -13.64 -9.45 1.03
CA THR A 114 -14.96 -8.95 1.43
C THR A 114 -16.01 -10.07 1.38
N PRO A 115 -17.17 -9.92 2.06
CA PRO A 115 -18.25 -10.89 1.98
C PRO A 115 -18.87 -11.04 0.58
N ASP A 116 -18.78 -10.01 -0.25
CA ASP A 116 -19.32 -9.93 -1.61
C ASP A 116 -18.28 -10.21 -2.71
N SER A 117 -17.06 -10.60 -2.33
CA SER A 117 -15.99 -10.90 -3.27
C SER A 117 -16.36 -12.04 -4.24
N ILE A 118 -16.08 -11.84 -5.52
CA ILE A 118 -16.21 -12.83 -6.58
C ILE A 118 -14.91 -12.96 -7.38
N SER A 119 -14.73 -14.12 -8.00
CA SER A 119 -13.75 -14.36 -9.05
C SER A 119 -14.49 -14.67 -10.35
N VAL A 120 -13.90 -14.26 -11.48
CA VAL A 120 -14.57 -14.26 -12.78
C VAL A 120 -13.76 -15.07 -13.77
N PHE A 121 -14.29 -16.23 -14.16
CA PHE A 121 -13.72 -17.05 -15.22
C PHE A 121 -14.06 -16.47 -16.59
N VAL A 122 -13.05 -16.31 -17.45
CA VAL A 122 -13.25 -15.75 -18.79
C VAL A 122 -12.94 -16.80 -19.84
N MET A 123 -13.97 -17.14 -20.62
CA MET A 123 -13.88 -18.09 -21.74
C MET A 123 -14.05 -17.34 -23.07
N ASP A 124 -13.24 -17.69 -24.06
CA ASP A 124 -13.42 -17.28 -25.46
C ASP A 124 -13.98 -18.45 -26.27
N HIS A 125 -15.31 -18.50 -26.43
CA HIS A 125 -15.99 -19.61 -27.14
C HIS A 125 -15.64 -19.70 -28.63
N SER A 126 -14.96 -18.69 -29.20
CA SER A 126 -14.38 -18.83 -30.53
C SER A 126 -13.17 -19.76 -30.57
N ARG A 127 -12.57 -20.05 -29.42
CA ARG A 127 -11.38 -20.92 -29.26
C ARG A 127 -11.68 -22.21 -28.51
N GLY A 128 -12.54 -22.17 -27.49
CA GLY A 128 -12.91 -23.35 -26.71
C GLY A 128 -13.78 -23.04 -25.48
N PRO A 129 -14.28 -24.09 -24.79
CA PRO A 129 -15.16 -23.93 -23.64
C PRO A 129 -14.40 -23.73 -22.31
N GLU A 130 -13.09 -23.91 -22.30
CA GLU A 130 -12.25 -23.81 -21.10
C GLU A 130 -11.93 -22.35 -20.74
N PRO A 131 -11.80 -22.03 -19.44
CA PRO A 131 -11.39 -20.69 -19.02
C PRO A 131 -9.96 -20.42 -19.50
N TRP A 132 -9.77 -19.32 -20.21
CA TRP A 132 -8.43 -18.88 -20.59
C TRP A 132 -7.74 -18.22 -19.38
N PHE A 133 -8.49 -17.40 -18.64
CA PHE A 133 -7.98 -16.76 -17.44
C PHE A 133 -9.08 -16.51 -16.41
N VAL A 134 -8.66 -16.22 -15.18
CA VAL A 134 -9.54 -15.84 -14.08
C VAL A 134 -9.16 -14.44 -13.59
N LEU A 135 -10.17 -13.57 -13.50
CA LEU A 135 -10.04 -12.33 -12.74
C LEU A 135 -10.30 -12.65 -11.27
N THR A 136 -9.30 -12.50 -10.42
CA THR A 136 -9.36 -12.97 -9.02
C THR A 136 -9.86 -11.91 -8.03
N GLY A 137 -10.12 -10.68 -8.50
CA GLY A 137 -10.38 -9.55 -7.62
C GLY A 137 -9.26 -9.43 -6.60
N ASP A 138 -9.64 -9.24 -5.33
CA ASP A 138 -8.72 -9.20 -4.20
C ASP A 138 -8.63 -10.52 -3.42
N LEU A 139 -9.07 -11.65 -3.99
CA LEU A 139 -8.84 -12.96 -3.37
C LEU A 139 -7.37 -13.38 -3.44
N LEU A 140 -6.84 -13.44 -4.66
CA LEU A 140 -5.49 -13.92 -4.98
C LEU A 140 -4.74 -12.85 -5.77
N PHE A 141 -3.56 -12.48 -5.29
CA PHE A 141 -2.61 -11.59 -5.97
C PHE A 141 -1.42 -12.39 -6.50
N VAL A 142 -0.57 -11.73 -7.30
CA VAL A 142 0.72 -12.30 -7.70
C VAL A 142 1.66 -12.31 -6.48
N GLY A 143 1.89 -13.50 -5.92
CA GLY A 143 2.73 -13.73 -4.74
C GLY A 143 2.09 -13.45 -3.39
N SER A 144 0.79 -13.11 -3.34
CA SER A 144 0.08 -12.81 -2.09
C SER A 144 -1.44 -13.09 -2.19
N VAL A 145 -2.20 -12.74 -1.16
CA VAL A 145 -3.67 -12.83 -1.06
C VAL A 145 -4.24 -11.55 -0.43
N GLY A 146 -5.55 -11.35 -0.58
CA GLY A 146 -6.28 -10.24 0.04
C GLY A 146 -6.11 -10.16 1.56
N ARG A 147 -6.11 -8.93 2.08
CA ARG A 147 -6.24 -8.71 3.53
C ARG A 147 -7.65 -9.10 4.03
N PRO A 148 -7.77 -9.80 5.18
CA PRO A 148 -9.06 -10.22 5.75
C PRO A 148 -9.63 -9.22 6.77
N ASP A 149 -9.00 -8.08 7.01
CA ASP A 149 -9.24 -7.19 8.15
C ASP A 149 -10.63 -6.52 8.17
N LEU A 150 -11.36 -6.51 7.06
CA LEU A 150 -12.77 -6.11 7.06
C LEU A 150 -13.69 -7.14 7.75
N GLY A 151 -13.27 -8.41 7.84
CA GLY A 151 -14.01 -9.50 8.48
C GLY A 151 -13.25 -10.30 9.55
N GLY A 152 -12.00 -9.94 9.84
CA GLY A 152 -11.16 -10.57 10.86
C GLY A 152 -10.82 -12.04 10.57
N ALA A 153 -10.67 -12.85 11.62
CA ALA A 153 -10.29 -14.25 11.49
C ALA A 153 -11.29 -15.08 10.64
N ARG A 154 -12.58 -14.73 10.66
CA ARG A 154 -13.58 -15.41 9.82
C ARG A 154 -13.32 -15.17 8.33
N ALA A 155 -13.01 -13.93 7.96
CA ALA A 155 -12.62 -13.59 6.59
C ALA A 155 -11.36 -14.37 6.16
N ALA A 156 -10.41 -14.58 7.06
CA ALA A 156 -9.23 -15.39 6.79
C ALA A 156 -9.57 -16.86 6.48
N GLU A 157 -10.51 -17.44 7.23
CA GLU A 157 -11.04 -18.78 6.94
C GLU A 157 -11.77 -18.83 5.60
N ASP A 158 -12.55 -17.80 5.27
CA ASP A 158 -13.25 -17.70 3.99
C ASP A 158 -12.27 -17.62 2.81
N ILE A 159 -11.16 -16.86 2.93
CA ILE A 159 -10.08 -16.84 1.91
C ILE A 159 -9.53 -18.27 1.72
N TYR A 160 -9.22 -18.97 2.81
CA TYR A 160 -8.69 -20.33 2.76
C TYR A 160 -9.61 -21.29 1.99
N GLU A 161 -10.91 -21.21 2.23
CA GLU A 161 -11.92 -22.05 1.56
C GLU A 161 -12.12 -21.64 0.09
N SER A 162 -12.18 -20.34 -0.19
CA SER A 162 -12.32 -19.79 -1.54
C SER A 162 -11.16 -20.19 -2.45
N LEU A 163 -9.92 -20.12 -1.96
CA LEU A 163 -8.74 -20.56 -2.71
C LEU A 163 -8.82 -22.05 -3.08
N ARG A 164 -9.25 -22.91 -2.16
CA ARG A 164 -9.32 -24.37 -2.38
C ARG A 164 -10.49 -24.80 -3.25
N ARG A 165 -11.65 -24.19 -3.05
CA ARG A 165 -12.86 -24.56 -3.79
C ARG A 165 -12.80 -24.06 -5.22
N VAL A 166 -12.29 -22.84 -5.44
CA VAL A 166 -12.44 -22.14 -6.73
C VAL A 166 -11.15 -22.14 -7.55
N LEU A 167 -9.99 -21.87 -6.94
CA LEU A 167 -8.74 -21.68 -7.68
C LEU A 167 -7.85 -22.93 -7.73
N GLN A 168 -7.79 -23.71 -6.64
CA GLN A 168 -6.98 -24.91 -6.57
C GLN A 168 -7.34 -25.98 -7.63
N PRO A 169 -8.61 -26.20 -8.01
CA PRO A 169 -8.96 -27.23 -9.00
C PRO A 169 -8.64 -26.84 -10.45
N LEU A 170 -8.23 -25.59 -10.72
CA LEU A 170 -7.97 -25.10 -12.07
C LEU A 170 -6.69 -25.68 -12.67
N ASP A 171 -6.65 -25.76 -14.00
CA ASP A 171 -5.45 -26.14 -14.74
C ASP A 171 -4.32 -25.13 -14.49
N ASP A 172 -3.08 -25.62 -14.48
CA ASP A 172 -1.88 -24.83 -14.22
C ASP A 172 -1.69 -23.67 -15.22
N LEU A 173 -2.19 -23.82 -16.45
CA LEU A 173 -2.04 -22.86 -17.53
C LEU A 173 -3.03 -21.69 -17.46
N VAL A 174 -4.07 -21.77 -16.63
CA VAL A 174 -5.06 -20.69 -16.48
C VAL A 174 -4.35 -19.45 -15.93
N GLU A 175 -4.46 -18.33 -16.67
CA GLU A 175 -3.82 -17.08 -16.26
C GLU A 175 -4.60 -16.44 -15.10
N VAL A 176 -3.89 -15.71 -14.24
CA VAL A 176 -4.42 -15.04 -13.05
C VAL A 176 -4.26 -13.54 -13.19
N TYR A 177 -5.37 -12.81 -13.04
CA TYR A 177 -5.44 -11.36 -13.15
C TYR A 177 -6.15 -10.75 -11.93
N PRO A 178 -5.41 -10.18 -10.97
CA PRO A 178 -5.99 -9.60 -9.75
C PRO A 178 -6.52 -8.17 -9.93
N ALA A 179 -7.33 -7.67 -9.00
CA ALA A 179 -7.72 -6.25 -8.97
C ALA A 179 -6.62 -5.32 -8.40
N HIS A 180 -5.55 -5.88 -7.82
CA HIS A 180 -4.38 -5.11 -7.35
C HIS A 180 -3.03 -5.80 -7.64
N GLY A 181 -1.99 -4.99 -7.83
CA GLY A 181 -0.59 -5.40 -7.97
C GLY A 181 0.35 -4.69 -6.99
N GLY A 182 1.66 -4.84 -7.19
CA GLY A 182 2.69 -4.22 -6.37
C GLY A 182 2.49 -2.71 -6.20
N GLY A 183 2.54 -2.24 -4.95
CA GLY A 183 2.26 -0.85 -4.56
C GLY A 183 0.90 -0.63 -3.87
N SER A 184 -0.04 -1.57 -3.98
CA SER A 184 -1.34 -1.47 -3.30
C SER A 184 -1.28 -1.77 -1.80
N SER A 185 -2.18 -1.14 -1.04
CA SER A 185 -2.40 -1.37 0.40
C SER A 185 -3.34 -2.54 0.73
N CYS A 186 -3.94 -3.18 -0.30
CA CYS A 186 -4.88 -4.29 -0.16
C CYS A 186 -4.21 -5.65 0.07
N GLY A 187 -2.89 -5.76 -0.13
CA GLY A 187 -2.13 -7.00 0.04
C GLY A 187 -0.71 -6.77 0.53
N LYS A 188 -0.09 -7.77 1.15
CA LYS A 188 1.29 -7.71 1.65
C LYS A 188 2.22 -8.49 0.73
N GLY A 189 3.32 -7.87 0.28
CA GLY A 189 4.35 -8.56 -0.52
C GLY A 189 3.92 -8.88 -1.95
N MET A 190 3.02 -8.09 -2.53
CA MET A 190 2.59 -8.25 -3.93
C MET A 190 3.74 -7.96 -4.90
N SER A 191 3.81 -8.76 -5.97
CA SER A 191 4.75 -8.53 -7.08
C SER A 191 4.32 -7.33 -7.93
N SER A 192 5.30 -6.64 -8.53
CA SER A 192 5.06 -5.63 -9.56
C SER A 192 4.58 -6.22 -10.90
N LYS A 193 4.60 -7.56 -11.05
CA LYS A 193 4.03 -8.22 -12.22
C LYS A 193 2.50 -8.20 -12.13
N SER A 194 1.83 -7.73 -13.19
CA SER A 194 0.37 -7.50 -13.22
C SER A 194 -0.48 -8.73 -13.52
N GLY A 195 0.14 -9.91 -13.66
CA GLY A 195 -0.55 -11.18 -13.92
C GLY A 195 0.36 -12.40 -13.72
N SER A 196 -0.24 -13.56 -13.48
CA SER A 196 0.47 -14.83 -13.22
C SER A 196 -0.30 -16.01 -13.83
N THR A 197 -0.04 -17.23 -13.35
CA THR A 197 -0.80 -18.44 -13.69
C THR A 197 -1.11 -19.22 -12.42
N ILE A 198 -2.18 -20.01 -12.44
CA ILE A 198 -2.55 -20.87 -11.31
C ILE A 198 -1.39 -21.80 -10.94
N GLY A 199 -0.70 -22.39 -11.91
CA GLY A 199 0.43 -23.29 -11.65
C GLY A 199 1.61 -22.59 -10.97
N PHE A 200 1.89 -21.33 -11.34
CA PHE A 200 2.96 -20.56 -10.70
C PHE A 200 2.59 -20.17 -9.27
N GLU A 201 1.39 -19.62 -9.06
CA GLU A 201 0.94 -19.23 -7.72
C GLU A 201 0.86 -20.44 -6.78
N ARG A 202 0.33 -21.58 -7.26
CA ARG A 202 0.27 -22.81 -6.45
C ARG A 202 1.65 -23.27 -5.97
N ARG A 203 2.70 -23.09 -6.78
CA ARG A 203 4.07 -23.51 -6.43
C ARG A 203 4.79 -22.51 -5.53
N PHE A 204 4.59 -21.20 -5.76
CA PHE A 204 5.47 -20.18 -5.21
C PHE A 204 4.81 -19.19 -4.26
N ASN A 205 3.50 -19.00 -4.35
CA ASN A 205 2.77 -18.09 -3.47
C ASN A 205 2.69 -18.69 -2.06
N PRO A 206 3.18 -18.00 -1.02
CA PRO A 206 3.21 -18.51 0.36
C PRO A 206 1.84 -18.96 0.88
N ALA A 207 0.74 -18.36 0.40
CA ALA A 207 -0.62 -18.72 0.78
C ALA A 207 -0.96 -20.20 0.51
N PHE A 208 -0.37 -20.81 -0.53
CA PHE A 208 -0.63 -22.21 -0.89
C PHE A 208 0.26 -23.22 -0.14
N ARG A 209 1.13 -22.78 0.77
CA ARG A 209 2.01 -23.68 1.54
C ARG A 209 1.33 -24.31 2.77
N TYR A 210 0.18 -23.79 3.15
CA TYR A 210 -0.50 -24.18 4.39
C TYR A 210 -1.68 -25.10 4.10
N ASP A 211 -1.53 -26.39 4.39
CA ASP A 211 -2.62 -27.38 4.33
C ASP A 211 -3.55 -27.33 5.56
N ASP A 212 -3.10 -26.72 6.65
CA ASP A 212 -3.90 -26.51 7.85
C ASP A 212 -4.52 -25.12 7.86
N LYS A 213 -5.83 -25.05 8.10
CA LYS A 213 -6.60 -23.79 8.11
C LYS A 213 -6.13 -22.83 9.20
N ARG A 214 -5.82 -23.33 10.40
CA ARG A 214 -5.41 -22.45 11.51
C ARG A 214 -4.05 -21.82 11.23
N ALA A 215 -3.09 -22.62 10.76
CA ALA A 215 -1.78 -22.14 10.36
C ALA A 215 -1.87 -21.09 9.24
N PHE A 216 -2.80 -21.25 8.29
CA PHE A 216 -3.07 -20.24 7.27
C PHE A 216 -3.65 -18.95 7.87
N VAL A 217 -4.65 -19.04 8.75
CA VAL A 217 -5.24 -17.87 9.42
C VAL A 217 -4.18 -17.10 10.19
N ASP A 218 -3.35 -17.79 10.98
CA ASP A 218 -2.25 -17.17 11.72
C ASP A 218 -1.26 -16.48 10.80
N PHE A 219 -0.92 -17.11 9.66
CA PHE A 219 -0.04 -16.53 8.65
C PHE A 219 -0.58 -15.23 8.06
N ILE A 220 -1.85 -15.20 7.62
CA ILE A 220 -2.39 -14.00 6.97
C ILE A 220 -2.70 -12.88 7.96
N MET A 221 -3.05 -13.23 9.20
CA MET A 221 -3.32 -12.26 10.27
C MET A 221 -2.04 -11.62 10.82
N ALA A 222 -0.87 -12.23 10.57
CA ALA A 222 0.40 -11.74 11.07
C ALA A 222 0.88 -10.46 10.35
N GLY A 223 0.96 -9.36 11.11
CA GLY A 223 1.53 -8.10 10.64
C GLY A 223 0.71 -7.46 9.52
N ILE A 224 -0.62 -7.49 9.66
CA ILE A 224 -1.56 -6.69 8.87
C ILE A 224 -1.36 -5.21 9.26
N PRO A 225 -1.15 -4.29 8.29
CA PRO A 225 -1.03 -2.88 8.59
C PRO A 225 -2.37 -2.30 9.11
N PRO A 226 -2.33 -1.23 9.91
CA PRO A 226 -3.54 -0.57 10.40
C PRO A 226 -4.48 -0.23 9.22
N LYS A 227 -5.78 -0.38 9.47
CA LYS A 227 -6.82 -0.04 8.49
C LYS A 227 -6.75 1.47 8.18
N PRO A 228 -6.61 1.89 6.92
CA PRO A 228 -6.62 3.31 6.59
C PRO A 228 -7.96 3.98 6.94
N ALA A 229 -7.91 5.19 7.52
CA ALA A 229 -9.09 5.90 8.00
C ALA A 229 -10.13 6.21 6.89
N ALA A 230 -9.68 6.35 5.64
CA ALA A 230 -10.56 6.65 4.51
C ALA A 230 -11.44 5.47 4.06
N PHE A 231 -11.12 4.23 4.45
CA PHE A 231 -11.78 3.03 3.93
C PHE A 231 -13.29 3.04 4.14
N GLU A 232 -13.75 3.45 5.32
CA GLU A 232 -15.19 3.44 5.63
C GLU A 232 -15.98 4.42 4.76
N ARG A 233 -15.41 5.60 4.50
CA ARG A 233 -15.99 6.60 3.61
C ARG A 233 -16.02 6.09 2.17
N ILE A 234 -14.95 5.45 1.71
CA ILE A 234 -14.85 4.89 0.35
C ILE A 234 -15.87 3.77 0.18
N VAL A 235 -15.94 2.82 1.11
CA VAL A 235 -16.95 1.74 1.10
C VAL A 235 -18.37 2.32 1.10
N ALA A 236 -18.67 3.30 1.97
CA ALA A 236 -19.99 3.91 2.01
C ALA A 236 -20.36 4.60 0.68
N LYS A 237 -19.40 5.28 0.05
CA LYS A 237 -19.58 5.86 -1.29
C LYS A 237 -19.77 4.78 -2.33
N ASN A 238 -18.94 3.74 -2.36
CA ASN A 238 -19.02 2.62 -3.31
C ASN A 238 -20.29 1.79 -3.15
N LYS A 239 -20.92 1.78 -1.98
CA LYS A 239 -22.26 1.22 -1.76
C LYS A 239 -23.39 2.18 -2.12
N GLY A 240 -23.10 3.43 -2.49
CA GLY A 240 -24.11 4.45 -2.75
C GLY A 240 -24.84 4.96 -1.50
N LEU A 241 -24.36 4.63 -0.30
CA LEU A 241 -24.89 5.14 0.98
C LEU A 241 -24.51 6.60 1.19
N VAL A 242 -23.39 7.02 0.60
CA VAL A 242 -22.97 8.42 0.49
C VAL A 242 -22.95 8.81 -0.99
N PRO A 243 -23.54 9.96 -1.37
CA PRO A 243 -23.52 10.43 -2.75
C PRO A 243 -22.09 10.64 -3.27
N LEU A 244 -21.88 10.35 -4.56
CA LEU A 244 -20.74 10.87 -5.28
C LEU A 244 -21.03 12.30 -5.69
N VAL A 245 -20.10 13.20 -5.40
CA VAL A 245 -20.17 14.58 -5.86
C VAL A 245 -19.13 14.72 -6.96
N SER A 246 -19.52 15.28 -8.10
CA SER A 246 -18.56 15.73 -9.09
C SER A 246 -18.12 17.13 -8.70
N ALA A 247 -16.90 17.27 -8.20
CA ALA A 247 -16.32 18.56 -7.88
C ALA A 247 -16.33 19.45 -9.13
N LYS A 248 -16.88 20.65 -8.99
CA LYS A 248 -16.86 21.70 -10.03
C LYS A 248 -16.31 22.97 -9.40
N PRO A 249 -15.00 22.99 -9.09
CA PRO A 249 -14.41 24.09 -8.36
C PRO A 249 -14.50 25.36 -9.21
N ARG A 250 -15.00 26.45 -8.62
CA ARG A 250 -15.03 27.76 -9.26
C ARG A 250 -13.76 28.55 -8.93
N PRO A 251 -13.39 29.56 -9.73
CA PRO A 251 -12.33 30.49 -9.36
C PRO A 251 -12.74 31.29 -8.11
N TYR A 252 -11.76 31.54 -7.24
CA TYR A 252 -11.79 32.47 -6.11
C TYR A 252 -10.71 33.54 -6.34
N SER A 253 -11.06 34.80 -6.05
CA SER A 253 -10.04 35.83 -5.84
C SER A 253 -9.34 35.63 -4.50
N ALA A 254 -8.16 36.19 -4.32
CA ALA A 254 -7.44 36.15 -3.04
C ALA A 254 -8.27 36.64 -1.84
N ARG A 255 -9.11 37.67 -2.03
CA ARG A 255 -9.99 38.20 -0.97
C ARG A 255 -11.13 37.25 -0.63
N GLU A 256 -11.80 36.69 -1.64
CA GLU A 256 -12.83 35.67 -1.43
C GLU A 256 -12.27 34.43 -0.73
N ALA A 257 -11.06 34.01 -1.13
CA ALA A 257 -10.38 32.88 -0.50
C ALA A 257 -10.06 33.18 0.97
N ARG A 258 -9.58 34.39 1.30
CA ARG A 258 -9.35 34.83 2.68
C ARG A 258 -10.62 34.78 3.52
N GLU A 259 -11.75 35.24 2.98
CA GLU A 259 -13.05 35.20 3.67
C GLU A 259 -13.50 33.75 3.90
N ALA A 260 -13.34 32.88 2.91
CA ALA A 260 -13.66 31.46 3.05
C ALA A 260 -12.77 30.77 4.09
N ILE A 261 -11.47 31.09 4.14
CA ILE A 261 -10.54 30.57 5.15
C ILE A 261 -10.97 31.01 6.55
N ALA A 262 -11.36 32.28 6.72
CA ALA A 262 -11.89 32.78 7.99
C ALA A 262 -13.19 32.07 8.43
N GLN A 263 -13.93 31.48 7.48
CA GLN A 263 -15.12 30.66 7.72
C GLN A 263 -14.81 29.16 7.87
N GLY A 264 -13.54 28.78 7.87
CA GLY A 264 -13.10 27.39 8.10
C GLY A 264 -12.65 26.63 6.85
N ALA A 265 -12.55 27.27 5.68
CA ALA A 265 -11.99 26.63 4.50
C ALA A 265 -10.50 26.27 4.70
N CYS A 266 -10.06 25.20 4.04
CA CYS A 266 -8.67 24.78 4.01
C CYS A 266 -8.11 24.96 2.60
N VAL A 267 -6.95 25.62 2.49
CA VAL A 267 -6.22 25.69 1.23
C VAL A 267 -5.31 24.47 1.11
N LEU A 268 -5.49 23.70 0.04
CA LEU A 268 -4.57 22.66 -0.38
C LEU A 268 -3.59 23.26 -1.39
N ASP A 269 -2.35 23.46 -0.97
CA ASP A 269 -1.26 23.96 -1.80
C ASP A 269 -0.55 22.80 -2.50
N LEU A 270 -0.67 22.78 -3.82
CA LEU A 270 -0.22 21.72 -4.72
C LEU A 270 1.24 21.88 -5.14
N ARG A 271 1.88 23.01 -4.79
CA ARG A 271 3.26 23.33 -5.15
C ARG A 271 4.26 22.45 -4.40
N ASP A 272 5.51 22.43 -4.87
CA ASP A 272 6.55 21.69 -4.18
C ASP A 272 6.90 22.31 -2.81
N ALA A 273 7.62 21.54 -1.99
CA ALA A 273 7.97 21.93 -0.62
C ALA A 273 8.85 23.19 -0.55
N THR A 274 9.61 23.51 -1.62
CA THR A 274 10.48 24.69 -1.69
C THR A 274 9.63 25.93 -1.93
N GLU A 275 8.78 25.90 -2.97
CA GLU A 275 7.87 26.99 -3.29
C GLU A 275 6.87 27.27 -2.15
N PHE A 276 6.41 26.23 -1.46
CA PHE A 276 5.60 26.35 -0.26
C PHE A 276 6.41 26.96 0.90
N GLY A 277 7.64 26.48 1.10
CA GLY A 277 8.55 26.95 2.15
C GLY A 277 8.83 28.46 2.09
N ASP A 278 9.06 28.98 0.88
CA ASP A 278 9.36 30.40 0.63
C ASP A 278 8.18 31.34 0.90
N GLY A 279 6.96 30.83 0.87
CA GLY A 279 5.77 31.59 1.20
C GLY A 279 4.48 30.94 0.75
N HIS A 280 3.53 30.83 1.68
CA HIS A 280 2.23 30.20 1.45
C HIS A 280 1.10 30.92 2.21
N VAL A 281 -0.14 30.57 1.87
CA VAL A 281 -1.33 31.04 2.58
C VAL A 281 -1.34 30.46 4.00
N ALA A 282 -1.53 31.31 5.01
CA ALA A 282 -1.52 30.88 6.41
C ALA A 282 -2.47 29.70 6.68
N GLY A 283 -1.96 28.67 7.36
CA GLY A 283 -2.70 27.44 7.65
C GLY A 283 -3.02 26.55 6.45
N ALA A 284 -2.42 26.78 5.27
CA ALA A 284 -2.54 25.88 4.12
C ALA A 284 -1.88 24.51 4.40
N LEU A 285 -2.45 23.46 3.82
CA LEU A 285 -1.86 22.12 3.79
C LEU A 285 -1.04 21.95 2.50
N ASN A 286 0.22 21.56 2.61
CA ASN A 286 1.06 21.28 1.43
C ASN A 286 1.06 19.80 1.07
N VAL A 287 0.62 19.49 -0.14
CA VAL A 287 0.84 18.17 -0.75
C VAL A 287 1.19 18.40 -2.21
N TRP A 288 2.46 18.20 -2.55
CA TRP A 288 2.93 18.41 -3.91
C TRP A 288 2.21 17.47 -4.89
N ILE A 289 1.64 17.98 -5.98
CA ILE A 289 0.82 17.16 -6.90
C ILE A 289 1.59 16.00 -7.53
N GLU A 290 2.90 16.14 -7.74
CA GLU A 290 3.76 15.10 -8.33
C GLU A 290 4.26 14.06 -7.32
N SER A 291 3.95 14.26 -6.03
CA SER A 291 4.46 13.37 -5.00
C SER A 291 3.66 12.06 -4.95
N PRO A 292 4.31 10.87 -4.80
CA PRO A 292 3.61 9.59 -4.77
C PRO A 292 2.53 9.54 -3.71
N GLN A 293 1.39 8.88 -3.92
CA GLN A 293 0.27 8.82 -2.95
C GLN A 293 -0.30 10.21 -2.60
N PHE A 294 -0.33 11.13 -3.56
CA PHE A 294 -0.87 12.49 -3.39
C PHE A 294 -2.29 12.45 -2.82
N ALA A 295 -3.19 11.68 -3.43
CA ALA A 295 -4.60 11.66 -3.07
C ALA A 295 -4.81 11.09 -1.67
N GLU A 296 -4.11 10.00 -1.32
CA GLU A 296 -4.18 9.34 -0.03
C GLU A 296 -3.66 10.26 1.09
N ARG A 297 -2.56 10.99 0.85
CA ARG A 297 -2.08 12.00 1.79
C ARG A 297 -3.10 13.10 2.03
N VAL A 298 -3.70 13.64 0.97
CA VAL A 298 -4.75 14.66 1.12
C VAL A 298 -5.93 14.08 1.91
N ALA A 299 -6.40 12.87 1.56
CA ALA A 299 -7.54 12.24 2.21
C ALA A 299 -7.33 11.96 3.71
N GLY A 300 -6.08 11.71 4.13
CA GLY A 300 -5.72 11.47 5.53
C GLY A 300 -5.40 12.74 6.32
N MET A 301 -4.99 13.83 5.66
CA MET A 301 -4.50 15.05 6.32
C MET A 301 -5.44 16.25 6.21
N ILE A 302 -6.38 16.25 5.26
CA ILE A 302 -7.35 17.34 5.13
C ILE A 302 -8.32 17.34 6.33
N PRO A 303 -8.61 18.50 6.94
CA PRO A 303 -9.58 18.58 8.02
C PRO A 303 -10.98 18.11 7.58
N ALA A 304 -11.61 17.25 8.39
CA ALA A 304 -12.92 16.70 8.08
C ALA A 304 -13.99 17.82 8.00
N GLY A 305 -14.77 17.83 6.91
CA GLY A 305 -15.87 18.77 6.71
C GLY A 305 -15.47 20.21 6.36
N ALA A 306 -14.18 20.51 6.24
CA ALA A 306 -13.71 21.82 5.80
C ALA A 306 -13.85 21.97 4.28
N PRO A 307 -14.48 23.06 3.77
CA PRO A 307 -14.46 23.36 2.35
C PRO A 307 -13.02 23.50 1.84
N MET A 308 -12.70 22.85 0.73
CA MET A 308 -11.33 22.86 0.20
C MET A 308 -11.17 23.86 -0.95
N LEU A 309 -10.09 24.64 -0.89
CA LEU A 309 -9.64 25.49 -1.99
C LEU A 309 -8.30 24.98 -2.52
N LEU A 310 -8.18 24.80 -3.83
CA LEU A 310 -6.91 24.39 -4.45
C LEU A 310 -6.03 25.61 -4.76
N LEU A 311 -4.72 25.46 -4.59
CA LEU A 311 -3.72 26.43 -5.02
C LEU A 311 -2.63 25.68 -5.81
N GLY A 312 -2.47 26.01 -7.08
CA GLY A 312 -1.46 25.40 -7.95
C GLY A 312 -1.50 26.00 -9.35
N ALA A 313 -0.70 25.45 -10.26
CA ALA A 313 -0.77 25.85 -11.67
C ALA A 313 -2.11 25.39 -12.28
N PRO A 314 -2.66 26.07 -13.30
CA PRO A 314 -3.91 25.68 -13.94
C PRO A 314 -3.93 24.21 -14.43
N SER A 315 -2.80 23.70 -14.90
CA SER A 315 -2.66 22.29 -15.33
C SER A 315 -2.81 21.29 -14.17
N ASP A 316 -2.49 21.70 -12.95
CA ASP A 316 -2.50 20.83 -11.78
C ASP A 316 -3.87 20.76 -11.12
N LEU A 317 -4.74 21.76 -11.34
CA LEU A 317 -6.07 21.80 -10.75
C LEU A 317 -6.94 20.64 -11.23
N ASP A 318 -7.03 20.41 -12.55
CA ASP A 318 -7.82 19.32 -13.12
C ASP A 318 -7.24 17.95 -12.73
N ARG A 319 -5.91 17.84 -12.67
CA ARG A 319 -5.20 16.64 -12.21
C ARG A 319 -5.52 16.34 -10.74
N ALA A 320 -5.48 17.36 -9.89
CA ALA A 320 -5.80 17.24 -8.47
C ALA A 320 -7.26 16.82 -8.27
N VAL A 321 -8.22 17.48 -8.93
CA VAL A 321 -9.64 17.08 -8.87
C VAL A 321 -9.83 15.63 -9.26
N THR A 322 -9.20 15.20 -10.35
CA THR A 322 -9.27 13.82 -10.83
C THR A 322 -8.68 12.85 -9.81
N ALA A 323 -7.47 13.12 -9.32
CA ALA A 323 -6.79 12.28 -8.33
C ALA A 323 -7.55 12.21 -6.99
N LEU A 324 -8.12 13.32 -6.51
CA LEU A 324 -8.88 13.36 -5.25
C LEU A 324 -10.22 12.62 -5.34
N SER A 325 -10.86 12.63 -6.51
CA SER A 325 -12.10 11.88 -6.73
C SER A 325 -11.93 10.37 -6.51
N ARG A 326 -10.72 9.85 -6.75
CA ARG A 326 -10.33 8.44 -6.54
C ARG A 326 -10.43 8.03 -5.09
N VAL A 327 -10.09 8.90 -4.14
CA VAL A 327 -10.10 8.61 -2.69
C VAL A 327 -11.35 9.17 -1.99
N GLY A 328 -12.34 9.57 -2.81
CA GLY A 328 -13.62 10.11 -2.35
C GLY A 328 -13.48 11.47 -1.67
N VAL A 329 -12.47 12.25 -2.04
CA VAL A 329 -12.30 13.65 -1.60
C VAL A 329 -12.91 14.53 -2.70
N ASP A 330 -14.23 14.77 -2.58
CA ASP A 330 -15.03 15.43 -3.61
C ASP A 330 -15.45 16.87 -3.24
N ASP A 331 -15.27 17.27 -1.97
CA ASP A 331 -15.74 18.56 -1.45
C ASP A 331 -14.73 19.69 -1.72
N ILE A 332 -14.56 19.97 -3.02
CA ILE A 332 -13.65 21.01 -3.52
C ILE A 332 -14.49 22.22 -3.92
N ALA A 333 -14.48 23.25 -3.08
CA ALA A 333 -15.28 24.46 -3.26
C ALA A 333 -14.78 25.34 -4.42
N GLY A 334 -13.46 25.39 -4.61
CA GLY A 334 -12.86 26.27 -5.60
C GLY A 334 -11.35 26.18 -5.70
N PHE A 335 -10.76 27.14 -6.40
CA PHE A 335 -9.32 27.31 -6.51
C PHE A 335 -8.95 28.80 -6.55
N LEU A 336 -7.75 29.14 -6.10
CA LEU A 336 -7.24 30.51 -6.18
C LEU A 336 -6.84 30.80 -7.63
N GLN A 337 -7.59 31.67 -8.31
CA GLN A 337 -7.47 31.88 -9.76
C GLN A 337 -6.06 32.28 -10.21
N TRP A 338 -5.41 33.12 -9.41
CA TRP A 338 -4.07 33.65 -9.67
C TRP A 338 -3.06 33.22 -8.59
N GLY A 339 -3.43 32.22 -7.78
CA GLY A 339 -2.60 31.62 -6.74
C GLY A 339 -1.90 32.65 -5.83
N MET A 340 -0.63 32.38 -5.52
CA MET A 340 0.18 33.26 -4.67
C MET A 340 0.55 34.60 -5.31
N VAL A 341 0.40 34.77 -6.63
CA VAL A 341 0.72 36.04 -7.30
C VAL A 341 -0.27 37.11 -6.86
N GLU A 342 -1.57 36.83 -7.00
CA GLU A 342 -2.63 37.75 -6.55
C GLU A 342 -2.64 37.88 -5.02
N TRP A 343 -2.43 36.77 -4.29
CA TRP A 343 -2.36 36.81 -2.83
C TRP A 343 -1.32 37.82 -2.31
N ARG A 344 -0.13 37.82 -2.93
CA ARG A 344 0.96 38.76 -2.59
C ARG A 344 0.67 40.18 -3.07
N SER A 345 0.14 40.36 -4.29
CA SER A 345 -0.14 41.71 -4.81
C SER A 345 -1.25 42.43 -4.02
N ASP A 346 -2.19 41.67 -3.44
CA ASP A 346 -3.23 42.19 -2.56
C ASP A 346 -2.74 42.47 -1.12
N GLY A 347 -1.46 42.22 -0.83
CA GLY A 347 -0.84 42.48 0.47
C GLY A 347 -1.39 41.58 1.59
N LEU A 348 -1.86 40.37 1.25
CA LEU A 348 -2.40 39.44 2.24
C LEU A 348 -1.28 38.74 3.02
N PRO A 349 -1.52 38.36 4.30
CA PRO A 349 -0.53 37.70 5.13
C PRO A 349 -0.06 36.38 4.53
N ILE A 350 1.24 36.08 4.68
CA ILE A 350 1.84 34.81 4.29
C ILE A 350 2.54 34.17 5.49
N GLU A 351 2.61 32.85 5.47
CA GLU A 351 3.46 32.06 6.36
C GLU A 351 4.63 31.47 5.56
N THR A 352 5.64 31.00 6.26
CA THR A 352 6.81 30.32 5.68
C THR A 352 7.03 28.99 6.40
N ALA A 353 7.65 28.05 5.71
CA ALA A 353 8.06 26.77 6.26
C ALA A 353 9.55 26.58 5.97
N PRO A 354 10.44 27.03 6.88
CA PRO A 354 11.88 26.99 6.69
C PRO A 354 12.37 25.60 6.27
N GLN A 355 13.23 25.57 5.25
CA GLN A 355 13.88 24.37 4.77
C GLN A 355 15.32 24.35 5.31
N ILE A 356 15.74 23.23 5.88
CA ILE A 356 17.13 23.00 6.30
C ILE A 356 17.68 21.75 5.60
N THR A 357 18.98 21.72 5.37
CA THR A 357 19.65 20.53 4.85
C THR A 357 19.95 19.53 5.97
N VAL A 358 20.30 18.31 5.59
CA VAL A 358 20.84 17.31 6.53
C VAL A 358 22.14 17.79 7.18
N HIS A 359 22.91 18.66 6.51
CA HIS A 359 24.14 19.24 7.05
C HIS A 359 23.84 20.29 8.11
N ASP A 360 22.87 21.19 7.85
CA ASP A 360 22.43 22.17 8.85
C ASP A 360 21.92 21.49 10.12
N LEU A 361 21.16 20.40 9.97
CA LEU A 361 20.69 19.61 11.11
C LEU A 361 21.84 18.96 11.87
N ALA A 362 22.83 18.40 11.17
CA ALA A 362 24.02 17.83 11.79
C ALA A 362 24.81 18.89 12.57
N ASP A 363 25.05 20.05 11.95
CA ASP A 363 25.73 21.19 12.59
C ASP A 363 25.00 21.67 13.84
N TRP A 364 23.67 21.74 13.81
CA TRP A 364 22.86 22.10 14.98
C TRP A 364 23.07 21.09 16.12
N ARG A 365 23.15 19.79 15.82
CA ARG A 365 23.39 18.75 16.82
C ARG A 365 24.81 18.82 17.38
N GLU A 366 25.81 19.00 16.52
CA GLU A 366 27.22 19.10 16.94
C GLU A 366 27.47 20.33 17.83
N GLN A 367 26.78 21.44 17.56
CA GLN A 367 26.81 22.65 18.38
C GLN A 367 26.02 22.53 19.69
N GLY A 368 25.39 21.38 19.95
CA GLY A 368 24.57 21.17 21.15
C GLY A 368 23.29 21.99 21.19
N ARG A 369 22.77 22.40 20.02
CA ARG A 369 21.50 23.13 19.93
C ARG A 369 20.36 22.22 20.38
N ASP A 370 19.44 22.78 21.17
CA ASP A 370 18.30 22.05 21.71
C ASP A 370 17.16 21.82 20.69
N VAL A 371 17.47 21.11 19.60
CA VAL A 371 16.54 20.78 18.51
C VAL A 371 15.76 19.49 18.79
N VAL A 372 14.46 19.50 18.50
CA VAL A 372 13.61 18.30 18.49
C VAL A 372 13.61 17.73 17.08
N ILE A 373 13.91 16.46 16.92
CA ILE A 373 13.81 15.77 15.63
C ILE A 373 12.53 14.96 15.64
N VAL A 374 11.64 15.17 14.67
CA VAL A 374 10.40 14.40 14.50
C VAL A 374 10.51 13.59 13.23
N ASP A 375 10.54 12.26 13.36
CA ASP A 375 10.54 11.34 12.23
C ASP A 375 9.10 10.89 11.94
N VAL A 376 8.64 11.18 10.72
CA VAL A 376 7.25 10.93 10.29
C VAL A 376 7.11 9.73 9.36
N ARG A 377 8.14 8.88 9.27
CA ARG A 377 8.13 7.66 8.47
C ARG A 377 7.27 6.57 9.14
N GLU A 378 6.95 5.54 8.38
CA GLU A 378 6.23 4.37 8.88
C GLU A 378 7.12 3.53 9.81
N PRO A 379 6.54 2.71 10.74
CA PRO A 379 7.31 1.91 11.70
C PRO A 379 8.41 1.05 11.08
N ALA A 380 8.15 0.40 9.94
CA ALA A 380 9.15 -0.43 9.26
C ALA A 380 10.40 0.37 8.83
N GLU A 381 10.20 1.60 8.33
CA GLU A 381 11.31 2.47 7.92
C GLU A 381 12.09 3.01 9.14
N TRP A 382 11.39 3.24 10.26
CA TRP A 382 11.98 3.65 11.52
C TRP A 382 12.88 2.55 12.10
N ASP A 383 12.42 1.30 12.07
CA ASP A 383 13.14 0.14 12.58
C ASP A 383 14.43 -0.14 11.80
N ASP A 384 14.43 0.11 10.49
CA ASP A 384 15.61 -0.02 9.62
C ASP A 384 16.75 0.97 9.97
N GLY A 385 16.39 2.07 10.66
CA GLY A 385 17.32 3.03 11.24
C GLY A 385 16.77 4.46 11.23
N HIS A 386 17.10 5.22 12.27
CA HIS A 386 16.62 6.58 12.51
C HIS A 386 17.69 7.45 13.19
N ILE A 387 17.48 8.76 13.25
CA ILE A 387 18.40 9.67 13.94
C ILE A 387 18.26 9.48 15.46
N GLU A 388 19.40 9.39 16.16
CA GLU A 388 19.42 9.23 17.62
C GLU A 388 18.71 10.40 18.33
N GLY A 389 17.80 10.07 19.23
CA GLY A 389 17.01 11.03 20.00
C GLY A 389 15.79 11.60 19.25
N ALA A 390 15.48 11.11 18.05
CA ALA A 390 14.28 11.51 17.33
C ALA A 390 12.99 10.98 18.01
N LEU A 391 11.91 11.73 17.88
CA LEU A 391 10.55 11.32 18.23
C LEU A 391 9.90 10.70 17.00
N HIS A 392 9.43 9.44 17.12
CA HIS A 392 8.73 8.76 16.04
C HIS A 392 7.23 9.06 16.09
N LEU A 393 6.76 9.85 15.13
CA LEU A 393 5.37 10.26 14.98
C LEU A 393 4.94 9.98 13.52
N PRO A 394 4.49 8.75 13.18
CA PRO A 394 4.05 8.40 11.83
C PRO A 394 3.11 9.46 11.24
N MET A 395 3.21 9.72 9.93
CA MET A 395 2.56 10.84 9.25
C MET A 395 1.11 11.11 9.67
N PHE A 396 0.27 10.07 9.67
CA PHE A 396 -1.16 10.21 9.97
C PHE A 396 -1.47 10.28 11.47
N GLU A 397 -0.51 9.98 12.33
CA GLU A 397 -0.64 10.10 13.79
C GLU A 397 -0.09 11.43 14.31
N ALA A 398 0.85 12.05 13.58
CA ALA A 398 1.64 13.18 14.06
C ALA A 398 0.79 14.36 14.57
N VAL A 399 -0.32 14.68 13.88
CA VAL A 399 -1.24 15.75 14.30
C VAL A 399 -2.00 15.40 15.58
N GLY A 400 -2.47 14.15 15.69
CA GLY A 400 -3.16 13.66 16.89
C GLY A 400 -2.23 13.59 18.10
N ARG A 401 -0.94 13.33 17.85
CA ARG A 401 0.12 13.19 18.85
C ARG A 401 0.97 14.45 19.01
N ARG A 402 0.55 15.60 18.48
CA ARG A 402 1.31 16.86 18.48
C ARG A 402 1.74 17.34 19.88
N ALA A 403 1.00 16.95 20.92
CA ALA A 403 1.34 17.28 22.31
C ALA A 403 2.65 16.62 22.80
N GLU A 404 3.15 15.58 22.10
CA GLU A 404 4.45 14.97 22.36
C GLU A 404 5.62 15.86 21.88
N ILE A 405 5.36 16.85 21.01
CA ILE A 405 6.39 17.77 20.50
C ILE A 405 6.63 18.87 21.54
N PRO A 406 7.84 18.97 22.13
CA PRO A 406 8.15 20.01 23.11
C PRO A 406 8.00 21.42 22.55
N ALA A 407 7.19 22.25 23.21
CA ALA A 407 6.96 23.63 22.80
C ALA A 407 8.21 24.52 22.95
N GLY A 408 8.30 25.57 22.12
CA GLY A 408 9.35 26.60 22.21
C GLY A 408 10.71 26.21 21.62
N ARG A 409 10.94 24.94 21.31
CA ARG A 409 12.19 24.44 20.70
C ARG A 409 12.09 24.44 19.17
N PRO A 410 13.21 24.58 18.44
CA PRO A 410 13.25 24.29 17.00
C PRO A 410 12.90 22.82 16.75
N VAL A 411 12.02 22.56 15.79
CA VAL A 411 11.58 21.22 15.41
C VAL A 411 12.04 20.92 14.00
N ALA A 412 12.86 19.89 13.81
CA ALA A 412 13.29 19.39 12.51
C ALA A 412 12.42 18.17 12.14
N VAL A 413 11.59 18.31 11.12
CA VAL A 413 10.70 17.25 10.65
C VAL A 413 11.38 16.47 9.52
N VAL A 414 11.54 15.17 9.71
CA VAL A 414 12.28 14.27 8.81
C VAL A 414 11.34 13.19 8.29
N CYS A 415 11.47 12.85 7.01
CA CYS A 415 10.92 11.61 6.45
C CYS A 415 11.99 10.90 5.59
N ALA A 416 11.62 10.00 4.68
CA ALA A 416 12.61 9.37 3.80
C ALA A 416 13.33 10.34 2.85
N GLY A 417 12.61 11.32 2.28
CA GLY A 417 13.15 12.18 1.21
C GLY A 417 12.69 13.65 1.20
N GLY A 418 11.94 14.10 2.19
CA GLY A 418 11.49 15.50 2.36
C GLY A 418 10.04 15.80 1.99
N LEU A 419 9.35 14.91 1.26
CA LEU A 419 7.97 15.16 0.79
C LEU A 419 6.94 14.98 1.90
N ARG A 420 6.98 13.83 2.60
CA ARG A 420 6.05 13.53 3.71
C ARG A 420 6.21 14.49 4.88
N SER A 421 7.45 14.88 5.18
CA SER A 421 7.77 15.82 6.24
C SER A 421 7.22 17.22 5.95
N SER A 422 7.19 17.65 4.68
CA SER A 422 6.56 18.93 4.32
C SER A 422 5.04 18.91 4.54
N THR A 423 4.36 17.84 4.15
CA THR A 423 2.92 17.67 4.43
C THR A 423 2.63 17.68 5.93
N VAL A 424 3.35 16.88 6.73
CA VAL A 424 3.15 16.85 8.18
C VAL A 424 3.49 18.18 8.82
N LEU A 425 4.56 18.86 8.38
CA LEU A 425 4.91 20.20 8.86
C LEU A 425 3.75 21.17 8.64
N SER A 426 3.20 21.25 7.44
CA SER A 426 2.08 22.17 7.14
C SER A 426 0.84 21.88 7.98
N ALA A 427 0.55 20.61 8.25
CA ALA A 427 -0.56 20.21 9.12
C ALA A 427 -0.31 20.55 10.60
N LEU A 428 0.91 20.34 11.10
CA LEU A 428 1.30 20.74 12.46
C LEU A 428 1.29 22.27 12.63
N GLN A 429 1.76 23.01 11.62
CA GLN A 429 1.74 24.47 11.60
C GLN A 429 0.30 25.00 11.69
N ARG A 430 -0.64 24.41 10.93
CA ARG A 430 -2.07 24.72 11.01
C ARG A 430 -2.66 24.51 12.40
N GLU A 431 -2.16 23.52 13.14
CA GLU A 431 -2.56 23.22 14.53
C GLU A 431 -1.81 24.04 15.58
N GLY A 432 -1.02 25.05 15.15
CA GLY A 432 -0.34 26.00 16.02
C GLY A 432 1.04 25.55 16.50
N VAL A 433 1.60 24.47 15.96
CA VAL A 433 2.98 24.08 16.27
C VAL A 433 3.95 25.03 15.55
N ALA A 434 4.78 25.73 16.33
CA ALA A 434 5.72 26.73 15.83
C ALA A 434 7.15 26.18 15.68
N ASN A 435 8.02 26.98 15.06
CA ASN A 435 9.46 26.69 14.88
C ASN A 435 9.77 25.38 14.14
N LEU A 436 8.89 25.00 13.21
CA LEU A 436 9.07 23.82 12.38
C LEU A 436 10.02 24.09 11.21
N HIS A 437 10.88 23.13 10.92
CA HIS A 437 11.83 23.15 9.82
C HIS A 437 11.73 21.82 9.07
N ASN A 438 11.52 21.86 7.76
CA ASN A 438 11.53 20.67 6.94
C ASN A 438 12.97 20.28 6.63
N VAL A 439 13.33 19.02 6.83
CA VAL A 439 14.67 18.52 6.52
C VAL A 439 14.70 18.00 5.09
N THR A 440 15.27 18.79 4.20
CA THR A 440 15.44 18.45 2.78
C THR A 440 16.35 17.23 2.61
N GLY A 441 15.99 16.34 1.68
CA GLY A 441 16.68 15.07 1.47
C GLY A 441 16.35 13.98 2.50
N GLY A 442 15.79 14.34 3.66
CA GLY A 442 15.35 13.39 4.70
C GLY A 442 16.42 12.39 5.14
N MET A 443 15.98 11.20 5.57
CA MET A 443 16.88 10.12 5.97
C MET A 443 17.74 9.58 4.83
N GLY A 444 17.25 9.62 3.59
CA GLY A 444 18.05 9.25 2.42
C GLY A 444 19.27 10.14 2.25
N GLY A 445 19.11 11.46 2.44
CA GLY A 445 20.20 12.42 2.47
C GLY A 445 21.13 12.21 3.67
N TRP A 446 20.56 11.98 4.87
CA TRP A 446 21.30 11.79 6.11
C TRP A 446 22.26 10.60 6.03
N VAL A 447 21.78 9.46 5.54
CA VAL A 447 22.59 8.23 5.38
C VAL A 447 23.64 8.41 4.29
N LYS A 448 23.30 9.04 3.15
CA LYS A 448 24.27 9.31 2.07
C LYS A 448 25.40 10.24 2.51
N ALA A 449 25.11 11.18 3.40
CA ALA A 449 26.11 12.07 3.99
C ALA A 449 27.01 11.38 5.04
N GLY A 450 26.71 10.12 5.41
CA GLY A 450 27.51 9.34 6.36
C GLY A 450 27.20 9.64 7.83
N TYR A 451 26.10 10.33 8.12
CA TYR A 451 25.71 10.62 9.50
C TYR A 451 25.14 9.38 10.22
N GLY A 452 25.40 9.31 11.52
CA GLY A 452 25.05 8.15 12.34
C GLY A 452 23.54 7.89 12.41
N VAL A 453 23.17 6.61 12.41
CA VAL A 453 21.79 6.15 12.62
C VAL A 453 21.75 5.16 13.78
N THR A 454 20.69 5.21 14.57
CA THR A 454 20.37 4.22 15.59
C THR A 454 19.35 3.25 15.03
N ARG A 455 19.46 1.97 15.42
CA ARG A 455 18.45 0.95 15.14
C ARG A 455 17.88 0.51 16.47
N GLN A 456 16.56 0.48 16.60
CA GLN A 456 15.97 -0.21 17.73
C GLN A 456 16.28 -1.70 17.54
N ARG A 457 16.99 -2.29 18.51
CA ARG A 457 16.95 -3.75 18.67
C ARG A 457 15.48 -4.08 18.90
N PRO A 458 14.84 -4.97 18.13
CA PRO A 458 13.48 -5.40 18.45
C PRO A 458 13.47 -5.82 19.93
N ALA A 459 12.46 -5.39 20.68
CA ALA A 459 12.25 -5.93 22.02
C ALA A 459 12.28 -7.46 21.89
N PRO A 460 13.04 -8.20 22.72
CA PRO A 460 12.97 -9.64 22.69
C PRO A 460 11.50 -9.99 22.92
N VAL A 461 10.88 -10.60 21.90
CA VAL A 461 9.67 -11.40 22.08
C VAL A 461 9.99 -12.27 23.28
N THR A 462 9.17 -12.19 24.34
CA THR A 462 9.42 -12.87 25.62
C THR A 462 9.89 -14.29 25.38
N GLU A 463 11.21 -14.47 25.37
CA GLU A 463 11.84 -15.76 25.30
C GLU A 463 11.62 -16.37 26.68
N HIS A 464 11.04 -17.57 26.66
CA HIS A 464 11.14 -18.47 27.78
C HIS A 464 12.59 -18.49 28.28
N ALA A 465 12.74 -18.43 29.61
CA ALA A 465 14.01 -18.41 30.31
C ALA A 465 15.05 -19.35 29.67
N PRO A 466 16.33 -18.93 29.57
CA PRO A 466 17.34 -19.72 28.88
C PRO A 466 17.51 -21.06 29.60
N SER A 467 17.10 -22.14 28.94
CA SER A 467 17.53 -23.47 29.32
C SER A 467 19.03 -23.57 29.04
N SER A 468 19.80 -23.84 30.07
CA SER A 468 21.24 -24.08 30.04
C SER A 468 21.60 -25.35 29.25
N GLY A 469 21.56 -25.25 27.91
CA GLY A 469 22.04 -26.25 26.97
C GLY A 469 22.48 -25.59 25.66
N PRO A 470 23.36 -26.24 24.87
CA PRO A 470 23.72 -25.72 23.55
C PRO A 470 22.45 -25.57 22.70
N GLY A 471 22.27 -24.41 22.08
CA GLY A 471 21.14 -24.19 21.18
C GLY A 471 21.21 -25.20 20.03
N VAL A 472 20.16 -26.00 19.85
CA VAL A 472 20.09 -27.02 18.80
C VAL A 472 19.48 -26.43 17.53
N VAL A 473 20.21 -26.51 16.43
CA VAL A 473 19.82 -26.09 15.09
C VAL A 473 19.49 -27.32 14.27
N ASP A 474 18.20 -27.55 14.05
CA ASP A 474 17.73 -28.67 13.24
C ASP A 474 17.74 -28.32 11.73
N CYS A 475 18.61 -29.01 11.01
CA CYS A 475 18.81 -28.94 9.57
C CYS A 475 18.52 -30.27 8.87
N ARG A 476 17.86 -31.23 9.54
CA ARG A 476 17.43 -32.49 8.91
C ARG A 476 16.47 -32.19 7.76
N GLY A 477 16.63 -32.89 6.64
CA GLY A 477 15.87 -32.67 5.40
C GLY A 477 16.32 -31.46 4.56
N LEU A 478 17.35 -30.71 4.99
CA LEU A 478 17.91 -29.60 4.22
C LEU A 478 19.26 -29.99 3.61
N SER A 479 19.45 -29.69 2.33
CA SER A 479 20.72 -29.91 1.62
C SER A 479 21.67 -28.71 1.77
N CYS A 480 22.97 -28.92 1.57
CA CYS A 480 23.97 -27.86 1.45
C CYS A 480 23.51 -26.73 0.48
N PRO A 481 23.66 -25.43 0.84
CA PRO A 481 24.43 -24.86 1.96
C PRO A 481 23.57 -24.49 3.19
N TRP A 482 22.35 -25.03 3.32
CA TRP A 482 21.44 -24.63 4.39
C TRP A 482 21.94 -24.89 5.82
N PRO A 483 22.65 -26.01 6.12
CA PRO A 483 23.22 -26.23 7.45
C PRO A 483 24.18 -25.13 7.89
N SER A 484 25.08 -24.65 7.01
CA SER A 484 26.01 -23.56 7.33
C SER A 484 25.30 -22.21 7.46
N LEU A 485 24.30 -21.91 6.62
CA LEU A 485 23.53 -20.66 6.72
C LEU A 485 22.70 -20.59 8.00
N LYS A 486 22.05 -21.69 8.39
CA LYS A 486 21.31 -21.75 9.65
C LYS A 486 22.23 -21.66 10.86
N LEU A 487 23.39 -22.32 10.81
CA LEU A 487 24.43 -22.16 11.82
C LEU A 487 24.92 -20.70 11.89
N ALA A 488 25.18 -20.06 10.75
CA ALA A 488 25.63 -18.67 10.68
C ALA A 488 24.64 -17.71 11.37
N LYS A 489 23.34 -17.96 11.22
CA LYS A 489 22.30 -17.19 11.92
C LYS A 489 22.28 -17.49 13.42
N ALA A 490 22.30 -18.77 13.80
CA ALA A 490 22.16 -19.19 15.20
C ALA A 490 23.39 -18.87 16.07
N ILE A 491 24.60 -18.95 15.51
CA ILE A 491 25.84 -18.77 16.27
C ILE A 491 26.09 -17.32 16.67
N VAL A 492 25.43 -16.36 16.02
CA VAL A 492 25.49 -14.91 16.36
C VAL A 492 24.87 -14.64 17.74
N ASP A 493 23.91 -15.44 18.16
CA ASP A 493 23.18 -15.25 19.42
C ASP A 493 23.81 -16.02 20.60
N VAL A 494 24.81 -16.87 20.34
CA VAL A 494 25.56 -17.61 21.36
C VAL A 494 26.73 -16.78 21.86
N PRO A 495 26.99 -16.62 23.17
CA PRO A 495 28.13 -15.83 23.66
C PRO A 495 29.49 -16.36 23.14
N PRO A 496 30.56 -15.53 23.04
CA PRO A 496 31.89 -15.99 22.67
C PRO A 496 32.33 -17.22 23.48
N GLY A 497 32.78 -18.27 22.79
CA GLY A 497 33.11 -19.57 23.41
C GLY A 497 31.92 -20.49 23.72
N GLY A 498 30.68 -20.04 23.53
CA GLY A 498 29.48 -20.86 23.67
C GLY A 498 29.31 -21.86 22.52
N LEU A 499 28.43 -22.86 22.73
CA LEU A 499 28.26 -24.01 21.85
C LEU A 499 26.88 -24.01 21.16
N VAL A 500 26.87 -24.34 19.87
CA VAL A 500 25.68 -24.59 19.05
C VAL A 500 25.74 -26.02 18.56
N GLU A 501 24.65 -26.76 18.70
CA GLU A 501 24.51 -28.08 18.11
C GLU A 501 23.79 -27.98 16.75
N VAL A 502 24.25 -28.69 15.73
CA VAL A 502 23.63 -28.75 14.40
C VAL A 502 23.32 -30.20 14.07
N LEU A 503 22.06 -30.50 13.73
CA LEU A 503 21.61 -31.81 13.26
C LEU A 503 21.35 -31.75 11.76
N ALA A 504 21.98 -32.61 10.96
CA ALA A 504 21.81 -32.64 9.50
C ALA A 504 21.66 -34.07 8.99
N THR A 505 20.95 -34.25 7.87
CA THR A 505 20.87 -35.53 7.14
C THR A 505 21.59 -35.49 5.79
N ASP A 506 22.11 -34.33 5.40
CA ASP A 506 22.81 -34.13 4.12
C ASP A 506 24.24 -34.68 4.19
N PRO A 507 24.66 -35.60 3.29
CA PRO A 507 26.03 -36.07 3.19
C PRO A 507 27.05 -34.95 2.93
N GLY A 508 26.62 -33.81 2.36
CA GLY A 508 27.46 -32.63 2.11
C GLY A 508 27.71 -31.75 3.35
N ALA A 509 26.90 -31.89 4.40
CA ALA A 509 26.98 -31.05 5.61
C ALA A 509 28.36 -31.02 6.30
N PRO A 510 29.15 -32.12 6.37
CA PRO A 510 30.47 -32.06 6.96
C PRO A 510 31.42 -31.09 6.27
N ALA A 511 31.49 -31.14 4.93
CA ALA A 511 32.38 -30.29 4.17
C ALA A 511 31.98 -28.82 4.27
N ASP A 512 30.67 -28.55 4.27
CA ASP A 512 30.07 -27.22 4.37
C ASP A 512 30.31 -26.59 5.75
N LEU A 513 30.03 -27.32 6.83
CA LEU A 513 30.23 -26.84 8.20
C LEU A 513 31.71 -26.67 8.54
N ASP A 514 32.58 -27.53 8.04
CA ASP A 514 34.03 -27.38 8.19
C ASP A 514 34.56 -26.15 7.42
N ALA A 515 34.04 -25.90 6.22
CA ALA A 515 34.39 -24.72 5.44
C ALA A 515 33.92 -23.44 6.13
N PHE A 516 32.69 -23.43 6.64
CA PHE A 516 32.12 -22.34 7.43
C PHE A 516 32.93 -22.06 8.69
N ALA A 517 33.27 -23.08 9.48
CA ALA A 517 34.06 -22.92 10.70
C ALA A 517 35.45 -22.33 10.39
N ARG A 518 36.12 -22.82 9.33
CA ARG A 518 37.42 -22.29 8.89
C ARG A 518 37.34 -20.83 8.42
N SER A 519 36.31 -20.44 7.68
CA SER A 519 36.20 -19.08 7.13
C SER A 519 35.78 -18.04 8.18
N THR A 520 35.09 -18.46 9.24
CA THR A 520 34.55 -17.57 10.29
C THR A 520 35.37 -17.59 11.59
N GLY A 521 36.35 -18.48 11.72
CA GLY A 521 37.14 -18.64 12.94
C GLY A 521 36.44 -19.42 14.06
N HIS A 522 35.23 -19.93 13.82
CA HIS A 522 34.53 -20.84 14.73
C HIS A 522 35.17 -22.23 14.72
N ARG A 523 34.86 -23.07 15.71
CA ARG A 523 35.48 -24.39 15.84
C ARG A 523 34.44 -25.49 15.98
N VAL A 524 34.43 -26.47 15.08
CA VAL A 524 33.70 -27.72 15.30
C VAL A 524 34.43 -28.50 16.40
N VAL A 525 33.78 -28.68 17.55
CA VAL A 525 34.36 -29.34 18.73
C VAL A 525 33.90 -30.78 18.91
N GLU A 526 32.77 -31.16 18.32
CA GLU A 526 32.27 -32.54 18.35
C GLU A 526 31.59 -32.89 17.03
N ARG A 527 31.75 -34.14 16.59
CA ARG A 527 31.01 -34.71 15.47
C ARG A 527 30.60 -36.14 15.81
N SER A 528 29.34 -36.47 15.59
CA SER A 528 28.82 -37.84 15.75
C SER A 528 27.79 -38.14 14.67
N GLU A 529 27.55 -39.43 14.42
CA GLU A 529 26.52 -39.89 13.50
C GLU A 529 25.72 -41.00 14.16
N SER A 530 24.40 -40.90 14.14
CA SER A 530 23.51 -41.94 14.65
C SER A 530 22.20 -41.94 13.87
N GLY A 531 21.78 -43.12 13.40
CA GLY A 531 20.51 -43.28 12.69
C GLY A 531 20.38 -42.44 11.41
N GLY A 532 21.49 -42.17 10.69
CA GLY A 532 21.49 -41.35 9.49
C GLY A 532 21.42 -39.84 9.73
N VAL A 533 21.54 -39.40 10.99
CA VAL A 533 21.64 -37.98 11.37
C VAL A 533 23.08 -37.68 11.79
N LEU A 534 23.68 -36.71 11.12
CA LEU A 534 24.97 -36.11 11.45
C LEU A 534 24.76 -35.01 12.49
N ARG A 535 25.43 -35.13 13.63
CA ARG A 535 25.43 -34.13 14.71
C ARG A 535 26.78 -33.44 14.76
N PHE A 536 26.78 -32.11 14.79
CA PHE A 536 27.95 -31.26 14.93
C PHE A 536 27.77 -30.34 16.14
N VAL A 537 28.79 -30.20 16.98
CA VAL A 537 28.82 -29.15 18.01
C VAL A 537 29.86 -28.12 17.59
N VAL A 538 29.43 -26.88 17.41
CA VAL A 538 30.26 -25.77 16.95
C VAL A 538 30.39 -24.73 18.05
N GLN A 539 31.63 -24.41 18.40
CA GLN A 539 31.99 -23.39 19.35
C GLN A 539 32.20 -22.05 18.65
N ARG A 540 31.55 -21.00 19.16
CA ARG A 540 31.75 -19.63 18.66
C ARG A 540 33.18 -19.15 18.95
N ALA A 541 33.75 -18.44 17.99
CA ALA A 541 35.03 -17.75 18.12
C ALA A 541 35.00 -16.75 19.29
N GLN A 542 36.19 -16.45 19.82
CA GLN A 542 36.37 -15.41 20.86
C GLN A 542 36.14 -14.01 20.30
#